data_AF-A0A6J5A4Y3-F1
#
_entry.id   AF-A0A6J5A4Y3-F1
#
_cell.length_a   1.000
_cell.length_b   1.000
_cell.length_c   1.000
_cell.angle_alpha   90.00
_cell.angle_beta   90.00
_cell.angle_gamma   90.00
#
_symmetry.space_group_name_H-M   'P 1'
#
loop_
_entity.id
_entity.type
_entity.pdbx_description
1 polymer ?
#
loop_
_entity_poly.entity_id
_entity_poly.type
_entity_poly.pdbx_seq_one_letter_code
_entity_poly.pdbx_strand_id
1 'polypeptide(L)'
;MRRVVYTAAAVATVLLLSLTGCSNNPPNPNPRASEPLVTVPLDLPRYMGTWYIIANIPYFAERDMVGSRAEWKLRPDGKIDDSYYGRKKSFGAPEKHYQFLDTPVPGKEGGEWSVQLFWPVHVTQLTLYVDPDYHYTILGYPGKNLGWIFLREPDMSDDTYRALLGRLDAMGYDTSRFRRVPQRPDQLGKAGFSSPGDKDLAMGVSDATPVASDRALCAYNPHRP
;
A
#
# COMPACT_ATOMS: atom_id res chain seq x y z
N MET A 1 37.55 42.78 29.83
CA MET A 1 36.20 42.81 29.22
C MET A 1 36.11 42.30 27.77
N ARG A 2 37.14 41.66 27.18
CA ARG A 2 37.10 41.14 25.78
C ARG A 2 36.97 39.61 25.64
N ARG A 3 36.90 38.85 26.75
CA ARG A 3 36.83 37.37 26.71
C ARG A 3 35.42 36.78 26.80
N VAL A 4 34.42 37.57 27.19
CA VAL A 4 33.04 37.11 27.43
C VAL A 4 32.17 37.15 26.16
N VAL A 5 32.61 37.86 25.11
CA VAL A 5 31.84 38.01 23.86
C VAL A 5 31.97 36.78 22.94
N TYR A 6 33.07 36.03 23.02
CA TYR A 6 33.29 34.86 22.16
C TYR A 6 32.48 33.62 22.55
N THR A 7 32.08 33.49 23.82
CA THR A 7 31.29 32.35 24.30
C THR A 7 29.81 32.45 23.89
N ALA A 8 29.26 33.66 23.70
CA ALA A 8 27.89 33.83 23.25
C ALA A 8 27.70 33.53 21.75
N ALA A 9 28.73 33.79 20.93
CA ALA A 9 28.67 33.53 19.48
C ALA A 9 28.79 32.03 19.14
N ALA A 10 29.53 31.24 19.93
CA ALA A 10 29.75 29.83 19.65
C ALA A 10 28.54 28.93 20.00
N VAL A 11 27.67 29.35 20.93
CA VAL A 11 26.48 28.56 21.31
C VAL A 11 25.33 28.75 20.31
N ALA A 12 25.29 29.87 19.59
CA ALA A 12 24.28 30.14 18.57
C ALA A 12 24.49 29.37 17.26
N THR A 13 25.72 28.91 16.96
CA THR A 13 26.02 28.19 15.71
C THR A 13 25.77 26.67 15.79
N VAL A 14 25.71 26.10 17.01
CA VAL A 14 25.48 24.66 17.20
C VAL A 14 23.98 24.31 17.20
N LEU A 15 23.08 25.27 17.45
CA LEU A 15 21.64 25.02 17.46
C LEU A 15 20.97 25.01 16.07
N LEU A 16 21.70 25.36 15.00
CA LEU A 16 21.14 25.48 13.63
C LEU A 16 21.38 24.24 12.74
N LEU A 17 21.96 23.16 13.25
CA LEU A 17 22.32 21.97 12.46
C LEU A 17 21.41 20.75 12.64
N SER A 18 20.28 20.88 13.34
CA SER A 18 19.40 19.73 13.68
C SER A 18 18.06 19.70 12.93
N LEU A 19 17.92 20.44 11.83
CA LEU A 19 16.72 20.36 10.95
C LEU A 19 16.99 19.55 9.68
N THR A 20 17.87 18.54 9.74
CA THR A 20 17.76 17.43 8.80
C THR A 20 16.51 16.65 9.18
N GLY A 21 15.37 17.05 8.62
CA GLY A 21 14.14 16.28 8.66
C GLY A 21 14.42 14.93 8.00
N CYS A 22 14.79 13.94 8.80
CA CYS A 22 14.77 12.56 8.36
C CYS A 22 13.34 12.28 7.92
N SER A 23 13.13 12.13 6.62
CA SER A 23 11.97 11.42 6.12
C SER A 23 12.03 10.04 6.79
N ASN A 24 11.18 9.82 7.79
CA ASN A 24 11.10 8.57 8.56
C ASN A 24 10.48 7.42 7.74
N ASN A 25 10.55 7.49 6.41
CA ASN A 25 10.04 6.44 5.57
C ASN A 25 11.04 5.28 5.58
N PRO A 26 10.62 4.06 5.98
CA PRO A 26 11.50 2.92 5.93
C PRO A 26 12.03 2.76 4.49
N PRO A 27 13.35 2.56 4.31
CA PRO A 27 13.94 2.51 2.98
C PRO A 27 13.26 1.44 2.13
N ASN A 28 12.80 1.84 0.94
CA ASN A 28 12.25 0.92 -0.06
C ASN A 28 13.39 0.52 -1.01
N PRO A 29 13.79 -0.76 -1.06
CA PRO A 29 14.92 -1.20 -1.88
C PRO A 29 14.65 -1.13 -3.39
N ASN A 30 13.38 -0.94 -3.78
CA ASN A 30 13.03 -0.71 -5.19
C ASN A 30 13.61 0.64 -5.65
N PRO A 31 14.51 0.68 -6.65
CA PRO A 31 15.12 1.92 -7.12
C PRO A 31 14.11 2.89 -7.74
N ARG A 32 12.97 2.40 -8.24
CA ARG A 32 11.87 3.26 -8.74
C ARG A 32 11.06 3.90 -7.63
N ALA A 33 11.30 3.58 -6.36
CA ALA A 33 10.56 4.11 -5.23
C ALA A 33 10.80 5.60 -4.99
N SER A 34 11.95 6.14 -5.42
CA SER A 34 12.31 7.56 -5.29
C SER A 34 11.50 8.49 -6.19
N GLU A 35 10.92 7.98 -7.29
CA GLU A 35 10.11 8.80 -8.19
C GLU A 35 8.87 9.35 -7.45
N PRO A 36 8.56 10.65 -7.54
CA PRO A 36 7.36 11.18 -6.90
C PRO A 36 6.08 10.56 -7.47
N LEU A 37 5.12 10.30 -6.59
CA LEU A 37 3.77 9.90 -7.00
C LEU A 37 2.95 11.14 -7.35
N VAL A 38 2.12 11.03 -8.37
CA VAL A 38 1.20 12.09 -8.81
C VAL A 38 -0.22 11.70 -8.38
N THR A 39 -0.91 12.64 -7.71
CA THR A 39 -2.30 12.47 -7.30
C THR A 39 -3.27 12.92 -8.38
N VAL A 40 -4.51 12.44 -8.32
CA VAL A 40 -5.60 12.88 -9.20
C VAL A 40 -6.61 13.74 -8.45
N PRO A 41 -7.28 14.70 -9.12
CA PRO A 41 -8.38 15.46 -8.51
C PRO A 41 -9.57 14.56 -8.19
N LEU A 42 -10.26 14.85 -7.09
CA LEU A 42 -11.41 14.09 -6.60
C LEU A 42 -12.67 14.95 -6.46
N ASP A 43 -13.80 14.40 -6.89
CA ASP A 43 -15.12 14.77 -6.39
C ASP A 43 -15.34 14.03 -5.06
N LEU A 44 -15.04 14.70 -3.95
CA LEU A 44 -15.12 14.10 -2.61
C LEU A 44 -16.51 13.52 -2.31
N PRO A 45 -17.64 14.22 -2.55
CA PRO A 45 -18.98 13.63 -2.41
C PRO A 45 -19.15 12.29 -3.13
N ARG A 46 -18.70 12.16 -4.38
CA ARG A 46 -18.75 10.89 -5.13
C ARG A 46 -17.78 9.83 -4.60
N TYR A 47 -16.68 10.26 -4.00
CA TYR A 47 -15.65 9.37 -3.45
C TYR A 47 -16.04 8.73 -2.11
N MET A 48 -17.00 9.30 -1.39
CA MET A 48 -17.46 8.77 -0.10
C MET A 48 -18.17 7.42 -0.22
N GLY A 49 -18.46 6.80 0.91
CA GLY A 49 -19.12 5.50 1.03
C GLY A 49 -18.14 4.35 1.21
N THR A 50 -18.61 3.13 0.96
CA THR A 50 -17.84 1.90 1.19
C THR A 50 -16.88 1.62 0.04
N TRP A 51 -15.70 1.15 0.40
CA TRP A 51 -14.67 0.67 -0.50
C TRP A 51 -14.06 -0.63 0.06
N TYR A 52 -14.16 -1.72 -0.69
CA TYR A 52 -13.52 -2.98 -0.35
C TYR A 52 -12.05 -2.95 -0.73
N ILE A 53 -11.18 -3.36 0.18
CA ILE A 53 -9.74 -3.47 -0.08
C ILE A 53 -9.53 -4.78 -0.83
N ILE A 54 -9.32 -4.70 -2.15
CA ILE A 54 -9.17 -5.89 -3.01
C ILE A 54 -7.73 -6.38 -3.00
N ALA A 55 -6.76 -5.48 -2.92
CA ALA A 55 -5.36 -5.84 -2.80
C ALA A 55 -4.58 -4.75 -2.08
N ASN A 56 -3.50 -5.12 -1.43
CA ASN A 56 -2.55 -4.20 -0.83
C ASN A 56 -1.13 -4.77 -0.85
N ILE A 57 -0.16 -3.95 -0.48
CA ILE A 57 1.14 -4.42 0.01
C ILE A 57 0.96 -4.75 1.50
N PRO A 58 1.02 -6.02 1.93
CA PRO A 58 0.73 -6.38 3.32
C PRO A 58 1.73 -5.76 4.30
N TYR A 59 1.21 -5.05 5.30
CA TYR A 59 1.99 -4.44 6.39
C TYR A 59 1.42 -4.84 7.75
N PHE A 60 2.07 -4.45 8.84
CA PHE A 60 1.81 -5.00 10.18
C PHE A 60 0.33 -4.94 10.62
N ALA A 61 -0.40 -3.88 10.27
CA ALA A 61 -1.79 -3.70 10.70
C ALA A 61 -2.78 -4.52 9.85
N GLU A 62 -2.61 -4.54 8.53
CA GLU A 62 -3.55 -5.18 7.59
C GLU A 62 -3.13 -6.60 7.14
N ARG A 63 -1.92 -7.05 7.46
CA ARG A 63 -1.48 -8.43 7.19
C ARG A 63 -2.49 -9.41 7.79
N ASP A 64 -2.76 -10.51 7.10
CA ASP A 64 -3.68 -11.57 7.54
C ASP A 64 -5.13 -11.11 7.75
N MET A 65 -5.52 -9.92 7.28
CA MET A 65 -6.91 -9.49 7.35
C MET A 65 -7.70 -10.08 6.18
N VAL A 66 -8.98 -10.38 6.43
CA VAL A 66 -9.94 -10.84 5.44
C VAL A 66 -11.24 -10.03 5.56
N GLY A 67 -11.98 -9.91 4.47
CA GLY A 67 -13.21 -9.13 4.40
C GLY A 67 -12.97 -7.64 4.69
N SER A 68 -11.81 -7.12 4.28
CA SER A 68 -11.40 -5.76 4.62
C SER A 68 -12.13 -4.73 3.78
N ARG A 69 -12.63 -3.67 4.44
CA ARG A 69 -13.26 -2.51 3.79
C ARG A 69 -12.97 -1.23 4.57
N ALA A 70 -12.96 -0.10 3.87
CA ALA A 70 -13.00 1.23 4.46
C ALA A 70 -14.36 1.87 4.14
N GLU A 71 -14.85 2.69 5.06
CA GLU A 71 -16.05 3.49 4.88
C GLU A 71 -15.69 4.95 5.16
N TRP A 72 -15.80 5.79 4.12
CA TRP A 72 -15.47 7.21 4.20
C TRP A 72 -16.72 8.06 4.23
N LYS A 73 -16.80 8.98 5.20
CA LYS A 73 -17.90 9.92 5.32
C LYS A 73 -17.39 11.34 5.43
N LEU A 74 -17.77 12.17 4.45
CA LEU A 74 -17.45 13.59 4.44
C LEU A 74 -18.25 14.32 5.52
N ARG A 75 -17.56 15.12 6.33
CA ARG A 75 -18.12 15.92 7.40
C ARG A 75 -18.38 17.36 6.94
N PRO A 76 -19.25 18.12 7.64
CA PRO A 76 -19.49 19.53 7.33
C PRO A 76 -18.26 20.43 7.48
N ASP A 77 -17.26 20.04 8.28
CA ASP A 77 -16.00 20.76 8.46
C ASP A 77 -14.93 20.41 7.40
N GLY A 78 -15.30 19.62 6.38
CA GLY A 78 -14.42 19.22 5.28
C GLY A 78 -13.48 18.06 5.61
N LYS A 79 -13.51 17.53 6.84
CA LYS A 79 -12.80 16.31 7.21
C LYS A 79 -13.58 15.07 6.82
N ILE A 80 -12.93 13.91 6.90
CA ILE A 80 -13.52 12.62 6.54
C ILE A 80 -13.40 11.69 7.75
N ASP A 81 -14.53 11.14 8.20
CA ASP A 81 -14.51 10.01 9.12
C ASP A 81 -14.13 8.77 8.32
N ASP A 82 -13.02 8.12 8.68
CA ASP A 82 -12.51 6.90 8.05
C ASP A 82 -12.65 5.70 9.00
N SER A 83 -13.57 4.80 8.66
CA SER A 83 -13.85 3.58 9.42
C SER A 83 -13.34 2.37 8.65
N TYR A 84 -12.29 1.73 9.16
CA TYR A 84 -11.78 0.47 8.64
C TYR A 84 -12.43 -0.71 9.35
N TYR A 85 -12.80 -1.73 8.58
CA TYR A 85 -13.31 -3.01 9.07
C TYR A 85 -12.53 -4.19 8.49
N GLY A 86 -12.43 -5.29 9.24
CA GLY A 86 -11.95 -6.57 8.73
C GLY A 86 -11.82 -7.62 9.82
N ARG A 87 -11.53 -8.87 9.44
CA ARG A 87 -11.38 -9.99 10.38
C ARG A 87 -9.97 -10.55 10.32
N LYS A 88 -9.37 -10.86 11.46
CA LYS A 88 -8.00 -11.38 11.52
C LYS A 88 -8.01 -12.89 11.26
N LYS A 89 -7.23 -13.33 10.28
CA LYS A 89 -6.97 -14.72 9.87
C LYS A 89 -8.13 -15.51 9.27
N SER A 90 -9.37 -15.28 9.68
CA SER A 90 -10.52 -16.08 9.23
C SER A 90 -11.81 -15.28 9.21
N PHE A 91 -12.74 -15.65 8.32
CA PHE A 91 -14.10 -15.09 8.27
C PHE A 91 -14.94 -15.43 9.52
N GLY A 92 -14.55 -16.45 10.28
CA GLY A 92 -15.18 -16.77 11.57
C GLY A 92 -14.65 -15.96 12.76
N ALA A 93 -13.58 -15.16 12.57
CA ALA A 93 -13.06 -14.32 13.64
C ALA A 93 -13.95 -13.08 13.86
N PRO A 94 -13.94 -12.49 15.07
CA PRO A 94 -14.63 -11.22 15.32
C PRO A 94 -14.18 -10.12 14.34
N GLU A 95 -15.14 -9.31 13.88
CA GLU A 95 -14.84 -8.13 13.08
C GLU A 95 -14.11 -7.10 13.96
N LYS A 96 -12.98 -6.61 13.46
CA LYS A 96 -12.24 -5.50 14.02
C LYS A 96 -12.70 -4.21 13.35
N HIS A 97 -12.74 -3.14 14.12
CA HIS A 97 -13.05 -1.80 13.67
C HIS A 97 -11.95 -0.83 14.14
N TYR A 98 -11.46 0.00 13.23
CA TYR A 98 -10.54 1.10 13.54
C TYR A 98 -11.12 2.40 12.99
N GLN A 99 -11.05 3.46 13.78
CA GLN A 99 -11.52 4.78 13.40
C GLN A 99 -10.34 5.73 13.26
N PHE A 100 -10.30 6.44 12.13
CA PHE A 100 -9.34 7.47 11.82
C PHE A 100 -10.07 8.79 11.49
N LEU A 101 -9.30 9.87 11.41
CA LEU A 101 -9.79 11.17 10.98
C LEU A 101 -8.89 11.71 9.88
N ASP A 102 -9.48 11.88 8.71
CA ASP A 102 -8.76 12.26 7.50
C ASP A 102 -9.04 13.72 7.17
N THR A 103 -8.00 14.44 6.76
CA THR A 103 -8.10 15.84 6.36
C THR A 103 -7.52 16.01 4.96
N PRO A 104 -8.34 16.33 3.94
CA PRO A 104 -7.84 16.69 2.62
C PRO A 104 -6.85 17.85 2.70
N VAL A 105 -5.70 17.72 2.04
CA VAL A 105 -4.66 18.75 2.03
C VAL A 105 -5.09 19.90 1.10
N PRO A 106 -5.09 21.16 1.59
CA PRO A 106 -5.44 22.32 0.76
C PRO A 106 -4.56 22.43 -0.49
N GLY A 107 -5.17 22.75 -1.64
CA GLY A 107 -4.46 22.90 -2.91
C GLY A 107 -4.09 21.58 -3.61
N LYS A 108 -4.57 20.43 -3.11
CA LYS A 108 -4.34 19.10 -3.71
C LYS A 108 -5.58 18.50 -4.37
N GLU A 109 -6.63 19.30 -4.54
CA GLU A 109 -7.88 18.89 -5.22
C GLU A 109 -8.50 17.60 -4.66
N GLY A 110 -8.31 17.35 -3.35
CA GLY A 110 -8.78 16.14 -2.69
C GLY A 110 -7.94 14.89 -2.93
N GLY A 111 -6.90 14.92 -3.77
CA GLY A 111 -6.08 13.74 -4.08
C GLY A 111 -5.05 13.36 -3.00
N GLU A 112 -4.78 14.22 -2.03
CA GLU A 112 -3.84 13.97 -0.93
C GLU A 112 -4.51 14.26 0.42
N TRP A 113 -4.50 13.28 1.33
CA TRP A 113 -5.09 13.38 2.66
C TRP A 113 -4.03 13.19 3.75
N SER A 114 -4.19 13.92 4.86
CA SER A 114 -3.51 13.68 6.13
C SER A 114 -4.41 12.85 7.04
N VAL A 115 -4.04 11.59 7.26
CA VAL A 115 -4.78 10.58 8.04
C VAL A 115 -4.26 10.59 9.46
N GLN A 116 -5.11 10.94 10.43
CA GLN A 116 -4.76 10.89 11.86
C GLN A 116 -5.03 9.49 12.42
N LEU A 117 -3.97 8.74 12.72
CA LEU A 117 -4.10 7.38 13.28
C LEU A 117 -4.50 7.41 14.76
N PHE A 118 -3.81 8.25 15.53
CA PHE A 118 -4.07 8.59 16.92
C PHE A 118 -3.30 9.88 17.20
N TRP A 119 -3.73 10.70 18.15
CA TRP A 119 -3.03 11.96 18.41
C TRP A 119 -1.62 11.71 19.00
N PRO A 120 -0.53 12.33 18.50
CA PRO A 120 -0.41 13.28 17.38
C PRO A 120 0.19 12.67 16.08
N VAL A 121 0.01 11.37 15.85
CA VAL A 121 0.56 10.63 14.71
C VAL A 121 -0.34 10.72 13.48
N HIS A 122 0.24 11.23 12.38
CA HIS A 122 -0.40 11.35 11.08
C HIS A 122 0.38 10.58 10.00
N VAL A 123 -0.32 10.14 8.96
CA VAL A 123 0.26 9.56 7.74
C VAL A 123 -0.34 10.19 6.50
N THR A 124 0.41 10.20 5.40
CA THR A 124 -0.08 10.71 4.11
C THR A 124 -0.74 9.59 3.33
N GLN A 125 -1.91 9.85 2.77
CA GLN A 125 -2.60 8.99 1.81
C GLN A 125 -2.73 9.74 0.49
N LEU A 126 -2.35 9.08 -0.61
CA LEU A 126 -2.39 9.63 -1.96
C LEU A 126 -3.39 8.84 -2.80
N THR A 127 -4.35 9.50 -3.42
CA THR A 127 -5.18 8.89 -4.46
C THR A 127 -4.49 9.05 -5.80
N LEU A 128 -3.98 7.93 -6.34
CA LEU A 128 -3.15 7.88 -7.53
C LEU A 128 -3.96 7.71 -8.81
N TYR A 129 -5.14 7.12 -8.69
CA TYR A 129 -6.07 6.89 -9.78
C TYR A 129 -7.44 6.59 -9.20
N VAL A 130 -8.49 7.12 -9.83
CA VAL A 130 -9.87 6.68 -9.66
C VAL A 130 -10.46 6.56 -11.07
N ASP A 131 -11.27 5.53 -11.32
CA ASP A 131 -11.96 5.44 -12.61
C ASP A 131 -13.06 6.50 -12.75
N PRO A 132 -13.48 6.87 -13.97
CA PRO A 132 -14.45 7.95 -14.19
C PRO A 132 -15.78 7.79 -13.46
N ASP A 133 -16.18 6.53 -13.24
CA ASP A 133 -17.43 6.15 -12.60
C ASP A 133 -17.29 5.86 -11.10
N TYR A 134 -16.07 5.95 -10.54
CA TYR A 134 -15.76 5.75 -9.12
C TYR A 134 -16.09 4.33 -8.62
N HIS A 135 -15.93 3.34 -9.50
CA HIS A 135 -16.01 1.92 -9.17
C HIS A 135 -14.74 1.38 -8.51
N TYR A 136 -13.54 1.81 -8.91
CA TYR A 136 -12.26 1.38 -8.35
C TYR A 136 -11.24 2.52 -8.26
N THR A 137 -10.38 2.44 -7.25
CA THR A 137 -9.35 3.45 -6.98
C THR A 137 -8.05 2.81 -6.52
N ILE A 138 -6.94 3.50 -6.80
CA ILE A 138 -5.60 3.13 -6.35
C ILE A 138 -5.15 4.18 -5.35
N LEU A 139 -4.79 3.71 -4.16
CA LEU A 139 -4.20 4.55 -3.12
C LEU A 139 -2.73 4.19 -2.92
N GLY A 140 -1.93 5.18 -2.52
CA GLY A 140 -0.51 5.05 -2.28
C GLY A 140 -0.04 5.82 -1.05
N TYR A 141 1.17 5.48 -0.62
CA TYR A 141 1.92 6.16 0.43
C TYR A 141 3.22 6.72 -0.15
N PRO A 142 3.69 7.91 0.29
CA PRO A 142 4.98 8.45 -0.14
C PRO A 142 6.12 7.43 0.03
N GLY A 143 6.84 7.10 -1.05
CA GLY A 143 7.92 6.10 -1.03
C GLY A 143 7.52 4.68 -1.46
N LYS A 144 6.27 4.45 -1.87
CA LYS A 144 5.79 3.21 -2.52
C LYS A 144 6.00 1.93 -1.70
N ASN A 145 6.21 2.07 -0.40
CA ASN A 145 6.31 0.99 0.56
C ASN A 145 4.92 0.44 0.93
N LEU A 146 3.86 1.24 0.73
CA LEU A 146 2.45 0.85 0.84
C LEU A 146 1.68 1.28 -0.40
N GLY A 147 0.65 0.51 -0.75
CA GLY A 147 -0.25 0.77 -1.86
C GLY A 147 -1.45 -0.17 -1.78
N TRP A 148 -2.57 0.27 -2.34
CA TRP A 148 -3.85 -0.42 -2.25
C TRP A 148 -4.63 -0.31 -3.55
N ILE A 149 -5.44 -1.33 -3.81
CA ILE A 149 -6.49 -1.33 -4.82
C ILE A 149 -7.81 -1.49 -4.08
N PHE A 150 -8.73 -0.55 -4.29
CA PHE A 150 -10.07 -0.57 -3.74
C PHE A 150 -11.11 -0.73 -4.86
N LEU A 151 -12.25 -1.33 -4.52
CA LEU A 151 -13.41 -1.51 -5.40
C LEU A 151 -14.70 -1.25 -4.61
N ARG A 152 -15.76 -0.76 -5.25
CA ARG A 152 -17.08 -0.59 -4.63
C ARG A 152 -17.79 -1.91 -4.30
N GLU A 153 -17.33 -3.00 -4.90
CA GLU A 153 -17.83 -4.36 -4.72
C GLU A 153 -16.75 -5.28 -4.12
N PRO A 154 -17.14 -6.38 -3.45
CA PRO A 154 -16.19 -7.25 -2.75
C PRO A 154 -15.42 -8.21 -3.68
N ASP A 155 -15.64 -8.21 -4.99
CA ASP A 155 -14.91 -9.09 -5.90
C ASP A 155 -14.54 -8.39 -7.21
N MET A 156 -13.34 -8.69 -7.69
CA MET A 156 -12.75 -8.08 -8.88
C MET A 156 -12.34 -9.19 -9.85
N SER A 157 -12.64 -9.00 -11.14
CA SER A 157 -12.13 -9.90 -12.18
C SER A 157 -10.60 -9.84 -12.23
N ASP A 158 -9.99 -10.97 -12.60
CA ASP A 158 -8.53 -11.04 -12.69
C ASP A 158 -7.98 -10.09 -13.78
N ASP A 159 -8.76 -9.82 -14.83
CA ASP A 159 -8.39 -8.89 -15.90
C ASP A 159 -8.28 -7.45 -15.38
N THR A 160 -9.29 -6.98 -14.66
CA THR A 160 -9.27 -5.66 -14.02
C THR A 160 -8.14 -5.57 -13.01
N TYR A 161 -7.95 -6.60 -12.19
CA TYR A 161 -6.85 -6.65 -11.22
C TYR A 161 -5.48 -6.52 -11.90
N ARG A 162 -5.22 -7.27 -12.98
CA ARG A 162 -3.96 -7.17 -13.74
C ARG A 162 -3.79 -5.81 -14.40
N ALA A 163 -4.86 -5.20 -14.91
CA ALA A 163 -4.79 -3.85 -15.47
C ALA A 163 -4.37 -2.81 -14.41
N LEU A 164 -4.89 -2.93 -13.19
CA LEU A 164 -4.53 -2.04 -12.07
C LEU A 164 -3.10 -2.29 -11.56
N LEU A 165 -2.63 -3.54 -11.56
CA LEU A 165 -1.21 -3.83 -11.33
C LEU A 165 -0.33 -3.19 -12.39
N GLY A 166 -0.73 -3.20 -13.67
CA GLY A 166 -0.01 -2.50 -14.74
C GLY A 166 0.12 -1.00 -14.49
N ARG A 167 -0.94 -0.35 -13.97
CA ARG A 167 -0.89 1.07 -13.56
C ARG A 167 0.09 1.29 -12.41
N LEU A 168 0.05 0.45 -11.38
CA LEU A 168 0.97 0.50 -10.24
C LEU A 168 2.43 0.32 -10.69
N ASP A 169 2.71 -0.62 -11.60
CA ASP A 169 4.05 -0.81 -12.16
C ASP A 169 4.53 0.43 -12.93
N ALA A 170 3.67 1.03 -13.76
CA ALA A 170 3.97 2.28 -14.46
C ALA A 170 4.24 3.45 -13.49
N MET A 171 3.61 3.43 -12.31
CA MET A 171 3.88 4.36 -11.21
C MET A 171 5.13 3.98 -10.40
N GLY A 172 5.88 2.95 -10.78
CA GLY A 172 7.14 2.55 -10.15
C GLY A 172 7.00 1.64 -8.94
N TYR A 173 5.82 1.04 -8.69
CA TYR A 173 5.66 0.03 -7.65
C TYR A 173 6.29 -1.30 -8.06
N ASP A 174 6.79 -2.05 -7.08
CA ASP A 174 7.09 -3.47 -7.25
C ASP A 174 5.79 -4.27 -7.01
N THR A 175 5.14 -4.64 -8.12
CA THR A 175 3.85 -5.32 -8.11
C THR A 175 3.92 -6.74 -7.54
N SER A 176 5.11 -7.34 -7.47
CA SER A 176 5.32 -8.65 -6.85
C SER A 176 5.05 -8.65 -5.34
N ARG A 177 4.97 -7.46 -4.72
CA ARG A 177 4.66 -7.27 -3.29
C ARG A 177 3.17 -7.18 -3.00
N PHE A 178 2.34 -6.98 -4.02
CA PHE A 178 0.89 -6.91 -3.82
C PHE A 178 0.31 -8.30 -3.59
N ARG A 179 -0.68 -8.38 -2.71
CA ARG A 179 -1.49 -9.58 -2.48
C ARG A 179 -2.94 -9.19 -2.50
N ARG A 180 -3.79 -10.02 -3.12
CA ARG A 180 -5.24 -9.85 -3.02
C ARG A 180 -5.69 -10.16 -1.60
N VAL A 181 -6.59 -9.35 -1.06
CA VAL A 181 -7.19 -9.59 0.25
C VAL A 181 -8.44 -10.45 0.03
N PRO A 182 -8.55 -11.62 0.68
CA PRO A 182 -9.76 -12.44 0.59
C PRO A 182 -10.97 -11.68 1.09
N GLN A 183 -12.01 -11.60 0.27
CA GLN A 183 -13.33 -11.03 0.57
C GLN A 183 -14.41 -12.11 0.75
N ARG A 184 -14.14 -13.34 0.30
CA ARG A 184 -14.99 -14.52 0.52
C ARG A 184 -14.19 -15.73 1.01
N PRO A 185 -14.82 -16.69 1.72
CA PRO A 185 -14.14 -17.90 2.20
C PRO A 185 -13.49 -18.73 1.08
N ASP A 186 -14.10 -18.79 -0.10
CA ASP A 186 -13.58 -19.57 -1.24
C ASP A 186 -12.29 -19.00 -1.85
N GLN A 187 -11.88 -17.79 -1.43
CA GLN A 187 -10.65 -17.14 -1.90
C GLN A 187 -9.44 -17.46 -1.02
N LEU A 188 -9.64 -18.04 0.17
CA LEU A 188 -8.54 -18.42 1.06
C LEU A 188 -7.67 -19.50 0.41
N GLY A 189 -6.35 -19.30 0.44
CA GLY A 189 -5.37 -20.23 -0.11
C GLY A 189 -5.26 -20.24 -1.65
N LYS A 190 -6.04 -19.44 -2.37
CA LYS A 190 -5.88 -19.28 -3.82
C LYS A 190 -4.60 -18.49 -4.14
N ALA A 191 -3.93 -18.87 -5.23
CA ALA A 191 -2.74 -18.17 -5.69
C ALA A 191 -3.00 -16.66 -5.90
N GLY A 192 -2.05 -15.83 -5.47
CA GLY A 192 -2.13 -14.37 -5.55
C GLY A 192 -2.94 -13.70 -4.44
N PHE A 193 -3.73 -14.45 -3.66
CA PHE A 193 -4.33 -13.95 -2.42
C PHE A 193 -3.33 -14.01 -1.26
N SER A 194 -3.56 -13.18 -0.25
CA SER A 194 -2.91 -13.37 1.04
C SER A 194 -3.39 -14.69 1.64
N SER A 195 -2.47 -15.42 2.25
CA SER A 195 -2.75 -16.66 2.99
C SER A 195 -2.56 -16.37 4.48
N PRO A 196 -3.63 -15.98 5.20
CA PRO A 196 -3.51 -15.59 6.58
C PRO A 196 -3.01 -16.73 7.47
N GLY A 197 -1.88 -16.53 8.16
CA GLY A 197 -1.32 -17.53 9.08
C GLY A 197 -0.24 -18.44 8.49
N ASP A 198 0.02 -18.41 7.18
CA ASP A 198 1.18 -19.07 6.59
C ASP A 198 2.45 -18.25 6.87
N LYS A 199 3.40 -18.85 7.59
CA LYS A 199 4.68 -18.20 7.94
C LYS A 199 5.61 -18.06 6.74
N ASP A 200 5.38 -18.82 5.68
CA ASP A 200 6.33 -19.02 4.57
C ASP A 200 6.34 -17.90 3.53
N LEU A 201 5.38 -16.96 3.59
CA LEU A 201 5.38 -15.74 2.75
C LEU A 201 5.88 -14.50 3.50
N ALA A 202 6.19 -14.62 4.79
CA ALA A 202 6.60 -13.49 5.63
C ALA A 202 8.10 -13.17 5.54
N MET A 203 8.91 -14.03 4.91
CA MET A 203 10.34 -13.83 4.72
C MET A 203 10.76 -14.28 3.31
N GLY A 204 10.88 -13.33 2.40
CA GLY A 204 11.68 -13.49 1.18
C GLY A 204 11.01 -14.24 0.03
N VAL A 205 11.04 -13.61 -1.13
CA VAL A 205 11.14 -14.35 -2.39
C VAL A 205 12.45 -15.14 -2.32
N SER A 206 12.38 -16.41 -1.95
CA SER A 206 13.40 -17.40 -2.33
C SER A 206 12.74 -18.75 -2.47
N ASP A 207 12.15 -18.99 -3.64
CA ASP A 207 12.45 -20.26 -4.28
C ASP A 207 12.37 -20.07 -5.80
N ALA A 208 13.54 -19.82 -6.38
CA ALA A 208 13.75 -20.12 -7.78
C ALA A 208 13.68 -21.64 -7.89
N THR A 209 12.54 -22.16 -8.30
CA THR A 209 12.45 -23.56 -8.71
C THR A 209 13.40 -23.73 -9.90
N PRO A 210 14.41 -24.60 -9.84
CA PRO A 210 15.22 -24.87 -11.01
C PRO A 210 14.33 -25.57 -12.03
N VAL A 211 14.19 -24.98 -13.23
CA VAL A 211 13.76 -25.74 -14.40
C VAL A 211 14.79 -26.86 -14.57
N ALA A 212 14.38 -28.09 -14.23
CA ALA A 212 15.15 -29.28 -14.54
C ALA A 212 15.30 -29.35 -16.07
N SER A 213 16.49 -29.02 -16.56
CA SER A 213 16.87 -29.31 -17.94
C SER A 213 17.01 -30.82 -18.06
N ASP A 214 16.02 -31.45 -18.65
CA ASP A 214 15.99 -32.88 -18.94
C ASP A 214 17.03 -33.18 -20.04
N ARG A 215 18.25 -33.53 -19.62
CA ARG A 215 19.30 -34.07 -20.49
C ARG A 215 19.14 -35.59 -20.54
N ALA A 216 18.18 -36.06 -21.32
CA ALA A 216 18.10 -37.46 -21.72
C ALA A 216 18.84 -37.64 -23.06
N LEU A 217 20.03 -38.22 -22.95
CA LEU A 217 20.80 -38.81 -24.03
C LEU A 217 20.02 -39.97 -24.67
N CYS A 218 19.73 -39.88 -25.97
CA CYS A 218 19.38 -41.03 -26.81
C CYS A 218 19.72 -40.71 -28.28
N ALA A 219 20.91 -41.10 -28.73
CA ALA A 219 21.19 -41.31 -30.15
C ALA A 219 22.31 -42.35 -30.32
N TYR A 220 21.93 -43.62 -30.32
CA TYR A 220 22.71 -44.69 -30.95
C TYR A 220 21.75 -45.52 -31.81
N ASN A 221 21.94 -45.46 -33.13
CA ASN A 221 21.24 -46.32 -34.09
C ASN A 221 22.30 -46.93 -35.02
N PRO A 222 22.65 -48.22 -34.86
CA PRO A 222 23.63 -48.89 -35.70
C PRO A 222 22.95 -49.72 -36.79
N HIS A 223 22.42 -49.10 -37.85
CA HIS A 223 22.04 -49.85 -39.06
C HIS A 223 22.09 -48.98 -40.32
N ARG A 224 23.14 -49.18 -41.13
CA ARG A 224 23.07 -49.37 -42.59
C ARG A 224 24.38 -50.03 -43.07
N PRO A 225 24.31 -50.91 -44.09
CA PRO A 225 25.43 -51.74 -44.53
C PRO A 225 26.59 -50.94 -45.13
#